data_AF-A0A6P2BKI8-F1
#
_entry.id   AF-A0A6P2BKI8-F1
#
_cell.length_a   1.000
_cell.length_b   1.000
_cell.length_c   1.000
_cell.angle_alpha   90.00
_cell.angle_beta   90.00
_cell.angle_gamma   90.00
#
_symmetry.space_group_name_H-M   'P 1'
#
loop_
_entity.id
_entity.type
_entity.pdbx_description
1 polymer ?
#
loop_
_entity_poly.entity_id
_entity_poly.type
_entity_poly.pdbx_seq_one_letter_code
_entity_poly.pdbx_strand_id
1 'polypeptide(L)'
;MARYAFYEIRSARNDDAESDEAGTRLHRRSFACAERDDLTLFAWLGPDAELEMFQLLFRERFVTWSKRRGLEVGVTSRHGASPYGDVRQQGVRSLHGAARGGPDGIIAAARDLLASAELPPDVDGPIRTALG
;
A
#
# COMPACT_ATOMS: atom_id res chain seq x y z
N MET A 1 10.69 20.26 -3.13
CA MET A 1 10.32 18.87 -2.76
C MET A 1 8.86 18.68 -3.13
N ALA A 2 8.50 17.59 -3.79
CA ALA A 2 7.08 17.27 -4.01
C ALA A 2 6.48 16.90 -2.64
N ARG A 3 5.37 17.55 -2.29
CA ARG A 3 4.58 17.24 -1.09
C ARG A 3 3.51 16.24 -1.52
N TYR A 4 3.42 15.09 -0.86
CA TYR A 4 2.40 14.08 -1.12
C TYR A 4 1.45 14.04 0.08
N ALA A 5 0.30 14.68 -0.03
CA ALA A 5 -0.70 14.69 1.03
C ALA A 5 -1.71 13.57 0.81
N PHE A 6 -1.78 12.62 1.75
CA PHE A 6 -2.75 11.54 1.71
C PHE A 6 -3.97 11.89 2.56
N TYR A 7 -5.15 11.66 2.00
CA TYR A 7 -6.41 11.79 2.72
C TYR A 7 -7.21 10.49 2.61
N GLU A 8 -7.95 10.18 3.67
CA GLU A 8 -8.77 8.98 3.72
C GLU A 8 -9.95 9.09 2.76
N ILE A 9 -10.12 8.07 1.92
CA ILE A 9 -11.33 7.89 1.12
C ILE A 9 -12.20 6.87 1.83
N ARG A 10 -13.40 7.28 2.21
CA ARG A 10 -14.43 6.36 2.69
C ARG A 10 -15.04 5.63 1.52
N SER A 11 -15.00 4.30 1.56
CA SER A 11 -15.68 3.43 0.61
C SER A 11 -16.47 2.38 1.38
N ALA A 12 -17.52 1.83 0.78
CA ALA A 12 -18.26 0.71 1.38
C ALA A 12 -17.35 -0.47 1.76
N ARG A 13 -16.20 -0.61 1.07
CA ARG A 13 -15.19 -1.64 1.34
C ARG A 13 -14.21 -1.29 2.48
N ASN A 14 -14.25 -0.09 3.05
CA ASN A 14 -13.47 0.22 4.26
C ASN A 14 -14.14 -0.38 5.52
N ASP A 15 -15.46 -0.60 5.45
CA ASP A 15 -16.23 -1.21 6.53
C ASP A 15 -16.24 -2.74 6.44
N ASP A 16 -15.85 -3.29 5.28
CA ASP A 16 -15.64 -4.72 5.10
C ASP A 16 -14.40 -5.14 5.90
N ALA A 17 -14.66 -5.94 6.93
CA ALA A 17 -13.60 -6.55 7.69
C ALA A 17 -13.00 -7.71 6.90
N GLU A 18 -11.70 -7.61 6.63
CA GLU A 18 -10.93 -8.67 6.01
C GLU A 18 -10.28 -9.52 7.12
N SER A 19 -9.92 -10.76 6.83
CA SER A 19 -9.15 -11.59 7.78
C SER A 19 -7.75 -11.83 7.24
N ASP A 20 -6.74 -11.72 8.09
CA ASP A 20 -5.38 -12.14 7.78
C ASP A 20 -5.27 -13.68 7.68
N GLU A 21 -4.09 -14.19 7.35
CA GLU A 21 -3.85 -15.64 7.27
C GLU A 21 -4.04 -16.39 8.61
N ALA A 22 -4.00 -15.69 9.75
CA ALA A 22 -4.28 -16.26 11.06
C ALA A 22 -5.76 -16.10 11.48
N GLY A 23 -6.62 -15.53 10.63
CA GLY A 23 -8.02 -15.28 10.94
C GLY A 23 -8.28 -14.00 11.74
N THR A 24 -7.26 -13.18 11.99
CA THR A 24 -7.38 -11.90 12.68
C THR A 24 -8.19 -10.93 11.84
N ARG A 25 -9.21 -10.32 12.43
CA ARG A 25 -10.04 -9.31 11.78
C ARG A 25 -9.22 -8.04 11.55
N LEU A 26 -9.13 -7.61 10.30
CA LEU A 26 -8.45 -6.42 9.84
C LEU A 26 -9.46 -5.42 9.29
N HIS A 27 -9.24 -4.16 9.63
CA HIS A 27 -9.98 -3.03 9.09
C HIS A 27 -9.15 -2.34 8.02
N ARG A 28 -9.63 -2.36 6.77
CA ARG A 28 -8.93 -1.72 5.67
C ARG A 28 -9.30 -0.25 5.58
N ARG A 29 -8.30 0.61 5.52
CA ARG A 29 -8.45 2.04 5.24
C ARG A 29 -7.73 2.38 3.95
N SER A 30 -8.40 3.19 3.13
CA SER A 30 -7.94 3.56 1.79
C SER A 30 -7.64 5.04 1.76
N PHE A 31 -6.50 5.43 1.19
CA PHE A 31 -6.04 6.80 1.12
C PHE A 31 -5.63 7.16 -0.30
N ALA A 32 -6.08 8.32 -0.80
CA ALA A 32 -5.60 8.89 -2.05
C ALA A 32 -4.63 10.02 -1.79
N CYS A 33 -3.71 10.23 -2.73
CA CYS A 33 -2.84 11.39 -2.74
C CYS A 33 -3.56 12.56 -3.43
N ALA A 34 -3.53 13.74 -2.81
CA ALA A 34 -4.15 14.95 -3.36
C ALA A 34 -3.47 15.43 -4.65
N GLU A 35 -2.16 15.20 -4.77
CA GLU A 35 -1.35 15.69 -5.88
C GLU A 35 -1.26 14.69 -7.04
N ARG A 36 -1.57 13.40 -6.81
CA ARG A 36 -1.42 12.34 -7.80
C ARG A 36 -2.52 11.29 -7.70
N ASP A 37 -3.22 11.11 -8.81
CA ASP A 37 -4.29 10.13 -8.98
C ASP A 37 -3.79 8.68 -9.10
N ASP A 38 -2.52 8.51 -9.48
CA ASP A 38 -1.88 7.21 -9.61
C ASP A 38 -1.27 6.67 -8.31
N LEU A 39 -1.40 7.42 -7.21
CA LEU A 39 -0.95 7.01 -5.87
C LEU A 39 -2.14 6.65 -5.00
N THR A 40 -2.15 5.42 -4.50
CA THR A 40 -3.13 4.96 -3.52
C THR A 40 -2.43 4.18 -2.43
N LEU A 41 -2.74 4.49 -1.18
CA LEU A 41 -2.25 3.77 -0.02
C LEU A 41 -3.41 3.02 0.63
N PHE A 42 -3.18 1.76 0.95
CA PHE A 42 -4.06 0.97 1.79
C PHE A 42 -3.35 0.62 3.08
N ALA A 43 -4.04 0.73 4.21
CA ALA A 43 -3.57 0.26 5.50
C ALA A 43 -4.58 -0.73 6.06
N TRP A 44 -4.10 -1.84 6.59
CA TRP A 44 -4.91 -2.80 7.34
C TRP A 44 -4.51 -2.72 8.80
N LEU A 45 -5.49 -2.37 9.61
CA LEU A 45 -5.34 -2.21 11.05
C LEU A 45 -5.96 -3.40 11.77
N GLY A 46 -5.26 -3.91 12.78
CA GLY A 46 -5.79 -4.92 13.68
C GLY A 46 -6.81 -4.34 14.68
N PRO A 47 -7.31 -5.18 15.60
CA PRO A 47 -8.33 -4.81 16.58
C PRO A 47 -7.91 -3.66 17.52
N ASP A 48 -6.61 -3.53 17.79
CA ASP A 48 -6.03 -2.52 18.67
C ASP A 48 -5.51 -1.29 17.90
N ALA A 49 -5.97 -1.12 16.65
CA ALA A 49 -5.52 -0.09 15.70
C ALA A 49 -4.03 -0.15 15.35
N GLU A 50 -3.39 -1.30 15.59
CA GLU A 50 -2.04 -1.59 15.19
C GLU A 50 -1.94 -1.87 13.68
N LEU A 51 -0.90 -1.36 13.04
CA LEU A 51 -0.67 -1.62 11.62
C LEU A 51 -0.16 -3.04 11.41
N GLU A 52 -0.96 -3.85 10.70
CA GLU A 52 -0.60 -5.23 10.36
C GLU A 52 -0.05 -5.34 8.93
N MET A 53 -0.56 -4.49 8.03
CA MET A 53 -0.12 -4.42 6.64
C MET A 53 -0.36 -3.04 6.05
N PHE A 54 0.47 -2.62 5.10
CA PHE A 54 0.12 -1.55 4.17
C PHE A 54 0.48 -1.94 2.74
N GLN A 55 -0.17 -1.32 1.77
CA GLN A 55 0.15 -1.43 0.36
C GLN A 55 0.11 -0.05 -0.29
N LEU A 56 1.23 0.39 -0.85
CA LEU A 56 1.31 1.57 -1.68
C LEU A 56 1.26 1.15 -3.16
N LEU A 57 0.22 1.54 -3.87
CA LEU A 57 0.10 1.44 -5.31
C LEU A 57 0.70 2.69 -5.98
N PHE A 58 1.51 2.46 -7.00
CA PHE A 58 2.02 3.53 -7.87
C PHE A 58 2.42 2.97 -9.24
N ARG A 59 2.01 3.64 -10.33
CA ARG A 59 2.42 3.30 -11.71
C ARG A 59 2.40 1.79 -12.01
N GLU A 60 1.25 1.15 -11.77
CA GLU A 60 0.98 -0.30 -11.98
C GLU A 60 1.76 -1.28 -11.08
N ARG A 61 2.56 -0.76 -10.15
CA ARG A 61 3.30 -1.53 -9.15
C ARG A 61 2.69 -1.35 -7.78
N PHE A 62 3.08 -2.24 -6.89
CA PHE A 62 2.85 -2.04 -5.48
C PHE A 62 4.06 -2.40 -4.64
N VAL A 63 4.20 -1.69 -3.54
CA VAL A 63 5.02 -2.08 -2.42
C VAL A 63 4.08 -2.44 -1.29
N THR A 64 4.16 -3.68 -0.83
CA THR A 64 3.43 -4.16 0.33
C THR A 64 4.40 -4.34 1.48
N TRP A 65 4.04 -3.86 2.65
CA TRP A 65 4.67 -4.28 3.90
C TRP A 65 3.67 -5.10 4.70
N SER A 66 4.12 -6.20 5.27
CA SER A 66 3.38 -6.86 6.35
C SER A 66 4.30 -7.16 7.51
N LYS A 67 3.74 -7.15 8.72
CA LYS A 67 4.47 -7.46 9.96
C LYS A 67 5.21 -8.81 9.91
N ARG A 68 4.70 -9.78 9.15
CA ARG A 68 5.27 -11.14 9.03
C ARG A 68 6.35 -11.26 7.95
N ARG A 69 6.22 -10.53 6.84
CA ARG A 69 7.04 -10.75 5.64
C ARG A 69 7.95 -9.56 5.30
N GLY A 70 7.79 -8.43 5.98
CA GLY A 70 8.52 -7.20 5.65
C GLY A 70 8.04 -6.60 4.34
N LEU A 71 8.94 -5.86 3.66
CA LEU A 71 8.66 -5.18 2.39
C LEU A 71 8.79 -6.14 1.21
N GLU A 72 7.76 -6.17 0.39
CA GLU A 72 7.68 -6.94 -0.84
C GLU A 72 7.24 -6.03 -1.99
N VAL A 73 7.75 -6.31 -3.18
CA VAL A 73 7.35 -5.62 -4.41
C VAL A 73 6.52 -6.57 -5.25
N GLY A 74 5.43 -6.05 -5.80
CA GLY A 74 4.69 -6.76 -6.82
C GLY A 74 4.26 -5.85 -7.95
N VAL A 75 3.69 -6.49 -8.96
CA VAL A 75 3.03 -5.84 -10.09
C VAL A 75 1.56 -6.20 -10.01
N THR A 76 0.70 -5.23 -10.30
CA THR A 76 -0.74 -5.50 -10.40
C THR A 76 -1.00 -6.52 -11.50
N SER A 77 -1.99 -7.40 -11.29
CA SER A 77 -2.28 -8.56 -12.15
C SER A 77 -2.90 -8.15 -13.50
N ARG A 78 -2.08 -7.57 -14.37
CA ARG A 78 -2.31 -7.52 -15.82
C ARG A 78 -1.44 -8.53 -16.58
N HIS A 79 -0.34 -8.96 -15.97
CA HIS A 79 0.50 -10.04 -16.47
C HIS A 79 0.33 -11.24 -15.54
N GLY A 80 -0.21 -12.34 -16.07
CA GLY A 80 -0.42 -13.58 -15.33
C GLY A 80 0.87 -14.11 -14.71
N ALA A 81 0.70 -14.85 -13.61
CA ALA A 81 1.73 -15.45 -12.77
C ALA A 81 2.60 -14.43 -12.02
N SER A 82 2.08 -13.91 -10.90
CA SER A 82 2.95 -13.51 -9.80
C SER A 82 3.62 -14.78 -9.23
N PRO A 83 4.96 -14.85 -9.09
CA PRO A 83 5.61 -15.97 -8.40
C PRO A 83 5.32 -16.01 -6.89
N TYR A 84 4.53 -15.07 -6.37
CA TYR A 84 4.30 -14.89 -4.92
C TYR A 84 2.87 -15.19 -4.44
N GLY A 85 2.09 -15.96 -5.21
CA GLY A 85 0.75 -16.41 -4.81
C GLY A 85 -0.36 -15.40 -5.08
N ASP A 86 -1.61 -15.83 -4.86
CA ASP A 86 -2.84 -15.11 -5.22
C ASP A 86 -2.88 -13.69 -4.65
N VAL A 87 -2.67 -12.70 -5.52
CA VAL A 87 -2.78 -11.29 -5.20
C VAL A 87 -4.27 -10.93 -5.14
N ARG A 88 -4.84 -10.87 -3.93
CA ARG A 88 -6.14 -10.26 -3.68
C ARG A 88 -6.05 -8.74 -3.86
N GLN A 89 -6.11 -8.25 -5.10
CA GLN A 89 -6.70 -6.94 -5.41
C GLN A 89 -7.31 -6.96 -6.81
N GLN A 90 -8.65 -7.02 -6.86
CA GLN A 90 -9.45 -6.76 -8.05
C GLN A 90 -9.66 -5.24 -8.23
N GLY A 91 -9.18 -4.73 -9.36
CA GLY A 91 -9.77 -3.57 -10.04
C GLY A 91 -9.02 -2.25 -9.89
N VAL A 92 -8.02 -2.03 -10.73
CA VAL A 92 -7.59 -0.67 -11.10
C VAL A 92 -7.41 -0.63 -12.62
N ARG A 93 -7.98 0.39 -13.27
CA ARG A 93 -7.94 0.60 -14.73
C ARG A 93 -6.59 1.19 -15.16
N SER A 94 -6.10 0.73 -16.30
CA SER A 94 -4.72 0.82 -16.79
C SER A 94 -4.28 2.21 -17.26
N LEU A 95 -2.98 2.50 -17.12
CA LEU A 95 -2.21 3.42 -17.98
C LEU A 95 -0.71 3.04 -17.98
N HIS A 96 -0.13 2.94 -19.18
CA HIS A 96 1.26 2.56 -19.47
C HIS A 96 2.32 3.34 -18.68
N GLY A 97 3.39 2.65 -18.28
CA GLY A 97 4.74 3.18 -18.45
C GLY A 97 5.70 3.03 -17.25
N ALA A 98 6.59 2.04 -17.41
CA ALA A 98 7.99 2.00 -17.00
C ALA A 98 8.37 2.02 -15.50
N ALA A 99 9.29 1.14 -15.14
CA ALA A 99 10.44 1.51 -14.31
C ALA A 99 11.62 0.67 -14.76
N ARG A 100 12.68 1.39 -15.10
CA ARG A 100 14.05 0.90 -15.10
C ARG A 100 14.48 0.91 -13.64
N GLY A 101 14.75 -0.26 -13.08
CA GLY A 101 15.13 -0.42 -11.68
C GLY A 101 14.55 -1.72 -11.14
N GLY A 102 15.40 -2.60 -10.61
CA GLY A 102 14.97 -3.84 -9.97
C GLY A 102 14.16 -3.58 -8.69
N PRO A 103 13.78 -4.65 -7.96
CA PRO A 103 12.98 -4.57 -6.74
C PRO A 103 13.49 -3.53 -5.72
N ASP A 104 14.80 -3.45 -5.51
CA ASP A 104 15.40 -2.52 -4.55
C ASP A 104 15.18 -1.05 -4.90
N GLY A 105 15.20 -0.71 -6.19
CA GLY A 105 14.94 0.65 -6.65
C GLY A 105 13.47 1.06 -6.46
N ILE A 106 12.55 0.09 -6.55
CA ILE A 106 11.12 0.30 -6.33
C ILE A 106 10.85 0.50 -4.83
N ILE A 107 11.49 -0.30 -3.97
CA ILE A 107 11.41 -0.15 -2.51
C ILE A 107 11.99 1.19 -2.07
N ALA A 108 13.16 1.57 -2.58
CA ALA A 108 13.78 2.86 -2.27
C ALA A 108 12.87 4.03 -2.67
N ALA A 109 12.30 4.00 -3.87
CA ALA A 109 11.36 5.03 -4.32
C ALA A 109 10.10 5.12 -3.44
N ALA A 110 9.55 3.98 -3.01
CA ALA A 110 8.39 3.95 -2.10
C ALA A 110 8.74 4.50 -0.71
N ARG A 111 9.94 4.17 -0.19
CA ARG A 111 10.46 4.71 1.07
C ARG A 111 10.60 6.23 1.00
N ASP A 112 11.24 6.76 -0.03
CA ASP A 112 11.44 8.20 -0.20
C ASP A 112 10.10 8.94 -0.32
N LEU A 113 9.14 8.35 -1.05
CA LEU A 113 7.79 8.88 -1.19
C LEU A 113 7.08 8.93 0.16
N LEU A 114 7.03 7.82 0.90
CA LEU A 114 6.33 7.75 2.19
C LEU A 114 7.03 8.58 3.28
N ALA A 115 8.37 8.68 3.25
CA ALA A 115 9.12 9.52 4.18
C ALA A 115 8.77 11.01 4.04
N SER A 116 8.50 11.46 2.81
CA SER A 116 8.11 12.83 2.48
C SER A 116 6.59 13.05 2.40
N ALA A 117 5.80 12.01 2.63
CA ALA A 117 4.34 12.08 2.61
C ALA A 117 3.78 12.65 3.92
N GLU A 118 2.66 13.38 3.78
CA GLU A 118 1.80 13.76 4.89
C GLU A 118 0.68 12.73 4.98
N LEU A 119 0.83 11.82 5.94
CA LEU A 119 -0.12 10.75 6.21
C LEU A 119 -1.03 11.15 7.38
N PRO A 120 -2.26 10.62 7.43
CA PRO A 120 -3.12 10.79 8.61
C PRO A 120 -2.43 10.28 9.89
N PRO A 121 -2.58 10.95 11.05
CA PRO A 121 -1.78 10.69 12.25
C PRO A 121 -1.87 9.27 12.81
N ASP A 122 -3.01 8.63 12.58
CA ASP A 122 -3.33 7.27 12.99
C ASP A 122 -2.57 6.19 12.20
N VAL A 123 -2.10 6.49 11.00
CA VAL A 123 -1.30 5.58 10.17
C VAL A 123 0.14 6.06 9.94
N ASP A 124 0.41 7.36 10.12
CA ASP A 124 1.74 7.95 9.90
C ASP A 124 2.82 7.30 10.76
N GLY A 125 2.66 7.31 12.08
CA GLY A 125 3.62 6.71 13.02
C GLY A 125 3.89 5.23 12.72
N PRO A 126 2.85 4.38 12.66
CA PRO A 126 3.02 2.96 12.36
C PRO A 126 3.69 2.69 11.00
N ILE A 127 3.34 3.44 9.94
CA ILE A 127 3.97 3.28 8.62
C ILE A 127 5.44 3.70 8.66
N ARG A 128 5.79 4.79 9.34
CA ARG A 128 7.19 5.20 9.49
C ARG A 128 8.01 4.15 10.24
N THR A 129 7.47 3.59 11.33
CA THR A 129 8.11 2.48 12.06
C THR A 129 8.30 1.25 11.19
N ALA A 130 7.32 0.92 10.34
CA ALA A 130 7.39 -0.21 9.41
C ALA A 130 8.47 -0.05 8.32
N LEU A 131 8.79 1.19 7.94
CA LEU A 131 9.76 1.47 6.87
C LEU A 131 11.22 1.42 7.33
N GLY A 132 11.48 1.60 8.63
CA GLY A 132 12.81 1.61 9.25
C GLY A 132 13.40 3.02 9.35
#